data_AF-A0A971KYT7-F1
#
_entry.id   AF-A0A971KYT7-F1
#
_cell.length_a   1.000
_cell.length_b   1.000
_cell.length_c   1.000
_cell.angle_alpha   90.00
_cell.angle_beta   90.00
_cell.angle_gamma   90.00
#
_symmetry.space_group_name_H-M   'P 1'
#
loop_
_entity.id
_entity.type
_entity.pdbx_description
1 polymer ?
#
loop_
_entity_poly.entity_id
_entity_poly.type
_entity_poly.pdbx_seq_one_letter_code
_entity_poly.pdbx_strand_id
1 'polypeptide(L)'
;MYKCEATCSLCNYKISIKVEQKNMNEAEVKLSSECPNLQQFTNIPLHLDAIYEVVNPKENSQFYRLLKQHHSHIDRCAAYDSVLDSIGKNLGRYYELA
;
A
#
# COMPACT_ATOMS: atom_id res chain seq x y z
N MET A 1 -2.02 10.62 -9.59
CA MET A 1 -2.67 10.32 -8.28
C MET A 1 -3.73 9.27 -8.49
N TYR A 2 -3.62 8.14 -7.80
CA TYR A 2 -4.56 7.02 -7.83
C TYR A 2 -5.26 6.88 -6.48
N LYS A 3 -6.53 6.48 -6.48
CA LYS A 3 -7.33 6.24 -5.28
C LYS A 3 -8.16 4.98 -5.48
N CYS A 4 -8.24 4.14 -4.44
CA CYS A 4 -9.15 3.01 -4.42
C CYS A 4 -9.56 2.66 -3.00
N GLU A 5 -10.55 1.78 -2.90
CA GLU A 5 -10.98 1.18 -1.64
C GLU A 5 -10.86 -0.34 -1.76
N ALA A 6 -10.41 -0.96 -0.69
CA ALA A 6 -10.37 -2.41 -0.55
C ALA A 6 -11.10 -2.81 0.74
N THR A 7 -11.71 -3.99 0.73
CA THR A 7 -12.30 -4.58 1.94
C THR A 7 -11.46 -5.79 2.31
N CYS A 8 -10.98 -5.83 3.56
CA CYS A 8 -10.23 -6.98 4.03
C CYS A 8 -11.17 -8.17 4.23
N SER A 9 -10.97 -9.26 3.49
CA SER A 9 -11.83 -10.44 3.56
C SER A 9 -11.84 -11.15 4.92
N LEU A 10 -10.83 -10.92 5.76
CA LEU A 10 -10.77 -11.49 7.11
C LEU A 10 -11.54 -10.68 8.15
N CYS A 11 -11.23 -9.40 8.26
CA CYS A 11 -11.74 -8.54 9.33
C CYS A 11 -12.88 -7.62 8.88
N ASN A 12 -13.24 -7.67 7.58
CA ASN A 12 -14.31 -6.91 6.94
C ASN A 12 -14.20 -5.38 7.05
N TYR A 13 -13.05 -4.86 7.48
CA TYR A 13 -12.78 -3.42 7.50
C TYR A 13 -12.47 -2.92 6.09
N LYS A 14 -12.94 -1.70 5.82
CA LYS A 14 -12.59 -0.94 4.62
C LYS A 14 -11.22 -0.28 4.79
N ILE A 15 -10.45 -0.26 3.71
CA ILE A 15 -9.13 0.34 3.60
C ILE A 15 -9.18 1.27 2.39
N SER A 16 -9.18 2.57 2.64
CA SER A 16 -9.05 3.57 1.59
C SER A 16 -7.56 3.83 1.34
N ILE A 17 -7.15 3.72 0.09
CA ILE A 17 -5.75 3.82 -0.34
C ILE A 17 -5.65 4.99 -1.31
N LYS A 18 -4.71 5.90 -1.05
CA LYS A 18 -4.34 6.99 -1.95
C LYS A 18 -2.86 6.87 -2.26
N VAL A 19 -2.52 6.83 -3.55
CA VAL A 19 -1.14 6.80 -4.04
C VAL A 19 -0.87 8.03 -4.89
N GLU A 20 0.25 8.69 -4.62
CA GLU A 20 0.72 9.85 -5.36
C GLU A 20 2.18 9.65 -5.75
N GLN A 21 2.45 9.62 -7.07
CA GLN A 21 3.82 9.55 -7.56
C GLN A 21 4.51 10.88 -7.29
N LYS A 22 5.69 10.86 -6.65
CA LYS A 22 6.48 12.06 -6.39
C LYS A 22 7.60 12.23 -7.41
N ASN A 23 8.23 11.13 -7.80
CA ASN A 23 9.24 11.08 -8.86
C ASN A 23 9.27 9.68 -9.49
N MET A 24 10.26 9.40 -10.33
CA MET A 24 10.37 8.13 -11.08
C MET A 24 10.29 6.87 -10.20
N ASN A 25 10.83 6.93 -8.98
CA ASN A 25 10.91 5.78 -8.08
C ASN A 25 9.99 5.95 -6.87
N GLU A 26 9.85 7.15 -6.32
CA GLU A 26 9.15 7.37 -5.06
C GLU A 26 7.65 7.61 -5.24
N ALA A 27 6.84 6.87 -4.47
CA ALA A 27 5.42 7.11 -4.29
C ALA A 27 5.09 7.38 -2.81
N GLU A 28 4.22 8.36 -2.59
CA GLU A 28 3.58 8.61 -1.30
C GLU A 28 2.27 7.82 -1.24
N VAL A 29 2.13 6.96 -0.23
CA VAL A 29 0.93 6.16 0.05
C VAL A 29 0.28 6.67 1.33
N LYS A 30 -1.03 6.94 1.28
CA LYS A 30 -1.84 7.26 2.45
C LYS A 30 -2.92 6.20 2.61
N LEU A 31 -3.00 5.66 3.82
CA LEU A 31 -4.00 4.69 4.22
C LEU A 31 -5.03 5.35 5.14
N SER A 32 -6.28 4.93 4.99
CA SER A 32 -7.33 5.23 5.97
C SER A 32 -8.14 3.97 6.22
N SER A 33 -8.21 3.55 7.47
CA SER A 33 -8.98 2.37 7.88
C SER A 33 -9.29 2.44 9.38
N GLU A 34 -10.44 1.89 9.75
CA GLU A 34 -10.81 1.62 11.14
C GLU A 34 -10.23 0.28 11.65
N CYS A 35 -9.48 -0.44 10.82
CA CYS A 35 -8.84 -1.68 11.22
C CYS A 35 -7.78 -1.41 12.32
N PRO A 36 -7.90 -2.04 13.51
CA PRO A 36 -6.94 -1.83 14.60
C PRO A 36 -5.50 -2.15 14.21
N ASN A 37 -5.28 -3.14 13.34
CA ASN A 37 -3.94 -3.53 12.90
C ASN A 37 -3.31 -2.52 11.93
N LEU A 38 -4.11 -1.63 11.33
CA LEU A 38 -3.64 -0.58 10.43
C LEU A 38 -3.58 0.79 11.10
N GLN A 39 -3.99 0.90 12.37
CA GLN A 39 -4.18 2.17 13.05
C GLN A 39 -2.93 3.07 13.03
N GLN A 40 -1.74 2.51 13.17
CA GLN A 40 -0.49 3.29 13.12
C GLN A 40 -0.07 3.74 11.72
N PHE A 41 -0.67 3.17 10.68
CA PHE A 41 -0.41 3.52 9.28
C PHE A 41 -1.52 4.42 8.73
N THR A 42 -2.68 4.46 9.41
CA THR A 42 -3.79 5.34 9.09
C THR A 42 -3.38 6.80 9.28
N ASN A 43 -3.66 7.63 8.27
CA ASN A 43 -3.38 9.07 8.24
C ASN A 43 -1.91 9.49 8.33
N ILE A 44 -0.96 8.55 8.19
CA ILE A 44 0.47 8.85 8.06
C ILE A 44 0.89 8.64 6.61
N PRO A 45 1.59 9.60 5.97
CA PRO A 45 2.18 9.39 4.66
C PRO A 45 3.32 8.36 4.74
N LEU A 46 3.22 7.31 3.93
CA LEU A 46 4.27 6.31 3.75
C LEU A 46 5.01 6.62 2.44
N HIS A 47 6.33 6.80 2.52
CA HIS A 47 7.17 6.99 1.35
C HIS A 47 7.81 5.65 0.98
N LEU A 48 7.49 5.17 -0.22
CA LEU A 48 7.92 3.86 -0.71
C LEU A 48 8.56 4.00 -2.08
N ASP A 49 9.59 3.20 -2.35
CA ASP A 49 10.09 3.03 -3.72
C ASP A 49 9.10 2.14 -4.48
N ALA A 50 8.30 2.76 -5.33
CA ALA A 50 7.23 2.16 -6.10
C ALA A 50 7.72 1.03 -7.00
N ILE A 51 8.87 1.20 -7.65
CA ILE A 51 9.44 0.19 -8.53
C ILE A 51 9.88 -0.99 -7.67
N TYR A 52 10.65 -0.71 -6.61
CA TYR A 52 11.16 -1.74 -5.73
C TYR A 52 10.05 -2.58 -5.10
N GLU A 53 8.99 -1.93 -4.60
CA GLU A 53 7.83 -2.62 -4.01
C GLU A 53 7.15 -3.55 -5.01
N VAL A 54 6.97 -3.13 -6.26
CA VAL A 54 6.22 -3.87 -7.29
C VAL A 54 7.03 -5.02 -7.89
N VAL A 55 8.33 -4.87 -8.07
CA VAL A 55 9.16 -5.87 -8.77
C VAL A 55 9.74 -6.94 -7.85
N ASN A 56 9.91 -6.63 -6.56
CA ASN A 56 10.56 -7.56 -5.65
C ASN A 56 9.55 -8.52 -4.99
N PRO A 57 10.02 -9.72 -4.59
CA PRO A 57 9.22 -10.61 -3.76
C PRO A 57 8.72 -9.94 -2.47
N LYS A 58 7.57 -10.39 -1.99
CA LYS A 58 6.88 -9.89 -0.79
C LYS A 58 7.79 -9.84 0.44
N GLU A 59 8.71 -10.78 0.58
CA GLU A 59 9.64 -10.87 1.71
C GLU A 59 10.62 -9.69 1.76
N ASN A 60 10.91 -9.08 0.61
CA ASN A 60 11.83 -7.95 0.48
C ASN A 60 11.10 -6.59 0.58
N SER A 61 9.79 -6.55 0.42
CA SER A 61 8.99 -5.33 0.52
C SER A 61 9.23 -4.62 1.86
N GLN A 62 9.46 -3.31 1.80
CA GLN A 62 9.56 -2.46 2.99
C GLN A 62 8.17 -2.33 3.63
N PHE A 63 7.15 -2.13 2.82
CA PHE A 63 5.77 -2.02 3.31
C PHE A 63 5.31 -3.30 4.02
N TYR A 64 5.62 -4.47 3.45
CA TYR A 64 5.29 -5.76 4.07
C TYR A 64 5.99 -5.94 5.43
N ARG A 65 7.27 -5.57 5.52
CA ARG A 65 8.03 -5.64 6.77
C ARG A 65 7.44 -4.72 7.85
N LEU A 66 7.05 -3.50 7.49
CA LEU A 66 6.37 -2.57 8.39
C LEU A 66 5.04 -3.16 8.89
N LEU A 67 4.22 -3.68 7.99
CA LEU A 67 2.94 -4.29 8.37
C LEU A 67 3.14 -5.49 9.30
N LYS A 68 4.10 -6.37 9.00
CA LYS A 68 4.39 -7.58 9.79
C LYS A 68 4.78 -7.28 11.24
N GLN A 69 5.43 -6.15 11.51
CA GLN A 69 5.82 -5.74 12.87
C GLN A 69 4.61 -5.52 13.80
N HIS A 70 3.44 -5.27 13.24
CA HIS A 70 2.27 -4.86 14.01
C HIS A 70 0.99 -5.62 13.65
N HIS A 71 1.10 -6.60 12.76
CA HIS A 71 -0.05 -7.36 12.26
C HIS A 71 0.28 -8.85 12.29
N SER A 72 -0.19 -9.56 13.32
CA SER A 72 0.06 -11.00 13.55
C SER A 72 -0.45 -11.93 12.44
N HIS A 73 -1.47 -11.51 11.68
CA HIS A 73 -2.08 -12.29 10.59
C HIS A 73 -1.87 -11.66 9.20
N ILE A 74 -0.71 -11.05 8.97
CA ILE A 74 -0.50 -10.23 7.77
C ILE A 74 -0.59 -11.03 6.46
N ASP A 75 -0.25 -12.32 6.49
CA ASP A 75 -0.30 -13.21 5.33
C ASP A 75 -1.70 -13.34 4.70
N ARG A 76 -2.74 -12.97 5.45
CA ARG A 76 -4.14 -13.06 5.01
C ARG A 76 -4.83 -11.69 4.94
N CYS A 77 -4.09 -10.61 5.16
CA CYS A 77 -4.64 -9.25 5.15
C CYS A 77 -4.57 -8.66 3.75
N ALA A 78 -5.68 -8.12 3.25
CA ALA A 78 -5.75 -7.50 1.93
C ALA A 78 -4.96 -6.18 1.82
N ALA A 79 -4.51 -5.61 2.94
CA ALA A 79 -3.84 -4.31 2.96
C ALA A 79 -2.57 -4.28 2.09
N TYR A 80 -1.74 -5.31 2.20
CA TYR A 80 -0.49 -5.40 1.43
C TYR A 80 -0.77 -5.45 -0.07
N ASP A 81 -1.54 -6.45 -0.50
CA ASP A 81 -1.81 -6.68 -1.92
C ASP A 81 -2.57 -5.49 -2.55
N SER A 82 -3.50 -4.89 -1.82
CA SER A 82 -4.27 -3.74 -2.32
C SER A 82 -3.40 -2.49 -2.50
N VAL A 83 -2.44 -2.25 -1.60
CA VAL A 83 -1.49 -1.14 -1.76
C VAL A 83 -0.56 -1.41 -2.93
N LEU A 84 -0.06 -2.64 -3.07
CA LEU A 84 0.85 -2.99 -4.15
C LEU A 84 0.21 -2.84 -5.52
N ASP A 85 -1.03 -3.33 -5.69
CA ASP A 85 -1.83 -3.14 -6.91
C ASP A 85 -2.07 -1.64 -7.19
N SER A 86 -2.32 -0.84 -6.15
CA SER A 86 -2.51 0.61 -6.28
C SER A 86 -1.23 1.34 -6.71
N ILE A 87 -0.07 0.93 -6.18
CA ILE A 87 1.23 1.44 -6.59
C ILE A 87 1.47 1.09 -8.06
N GLY A 88 1.29 -0.18 -8.45
CA GLY A 88 1.46 -0.64 -9.83
C GLY A 88 0.57 0.13 -10.82
N LYS A 89 -0.71 0.31 -10.50
CA LYS A 89 -1.65 1.10 -11.33
C LYS A 89 -1.28 2.57 -11.41
N ASN A 90 -0.83 3.17 -10.31
CA ASN A 90 -0.38 4.57 -10.30
C ASN A 90 0.90 4.75 -11.14
N LEU A 91 1.84 3.81 -11.02
CA LEU A 91 3.10 3.81 -11.76
C LEU A 91 2.85 3.65 -13.27
N GLY A 92 2.00 2.70 -13.67
CA GLY A 92 1.61 2.53 -15.08
C GLY A 92 1.04 3.82 -15.66
N ARG A 93 0.10 4.46 -14.97
CA ARG A 93 -0.45 5.77 -15.38
C ARG A 93 0.59 6.88 -15.44
N TYR A 94 1.57 6.87 -14.55
CA TYR A 94 2.63 7.86 -14.55
C TYR A 94 3.51 7.75 -15.80
N TYR A 95 3.89 6.54 -16.20
CA TYR A 95 4.66 6.30 -17.41
C TYR A 95 3.86 6.47 -18.71
N GLU A 96 2.53 6.33 -18.68
CA GLU A 96 1.67 6.67 -19.83
C GLU A 96 1.55 8.18 -20.06
N LEU A 97 1.81 9.00 -19.03
CA LEU A 97 1.68 10.45 -19.07
C LEU A 97 3.02 11.20 -19.17
N ALA A 98 4.16 10.51 -19.04
CA ALA A 98 5.52 11.05 -19.12
C ALA A 98 6.12 10.86 -20.51
#